data_AF-A0A956SST7-F1
#
_entry.id   AF-A0A956SST7-F1
#
_cell.length_a   1.000
_cell.length_b   1.000
_cell.length_c   1.000
_cell.angle_alpha   90.00
_cell.angle_beta   90.00
_cell.angle_gamma   90.00
#
_symmetry.space_group_name_H-M   'P 1'
#
loop_
_entity.id
_entity.type
_entity.pdbx_description
1 polymer ?
#
loop_
_entity_poly.entity_id
_entity_poly.type
_entity_poly.pdbx_seq_one_letter_code
_entity_poly.pdbx_strand_id
1 'polypeptide(L)'
;GEVRVLNAYCAHLGAHLAHGGRVMGETIRCPFHGWQYDGEGRCSSIPYCDRLPPKARIRSWPVTEINGMIFVWHHAQDKPPDWEVPEIPELSREGWTTPRKCELTVDVHVQESAENNCDPVHFFFVHRSLSIPKTESKIGEDGRFMSVVGDNDVATPMGRFNMIVERDAWNLGGVVTVRLGGMGDAGLLMFNSASPIDARRTHMRWLLTTTEDFADTVGEEFYKAIMDGVQQDMPIWGNKIYRSEPVLCEGDKFLAEFRKWCRQFYTA
;
A
#
# COMPACT_ATOMS: atom_id res chain seq x y z
N GLY A 1 -8.80 13.91 17.09
CA GLY A 1 -7.51 14.63 17.18
C GLY A 1 -6.88 14.59 15.81
N GLU A 2 -5.91 15.46 15.53
CA GLU A 2 -5.18 15.46 14.26
C GLU A 2 -3.94 14.57 14.36
N VAL A 3 -3.71 13.70 13.38
CA VAL A 3 -2.53 12.83 13.37
C VAL A 3 -1.27 13.62 13.01
N ARG A 4 -0.17 13.31 13.69
CA ARG A 4 1.18 13.82 13.40
C ARG A 4 2.17 12.67 13.37
N VAL A 5 3.13 12.73 12.44
CA VAL A 5 4.21 11.73 12.33
C VAL A 5 5.55 12.45 12.44
N LEU A 6 6.37 11.98 13.39
CA LEU A 6 7.67 12.53 13.72
C LEU A 6 8.73 11.43 13.67
N ASN A 7 9.99 11.80 13.48
CA ASN A 7 11.10 10.88 13.69
C ASN A 7 11.06 10.32 15.12
N ALA A 8 11.26 9.02 15.24
CA ALA A 8 11.06 8.31 16.49
C ALA A 8 12.12 8.59 17.57
N TYR A 9 13.26 9.18 17.21
CA TYR A 9 14.38 9.39 18.13
C TYR A 9 14.52 10.86 18.55
N CYS A 10 14.55 11.08 19.86
CA CYS A 10 14.66 12.40 20.48
C CYS A 10 15.98 13.10 20.11
N ALA A 11 15.89 14.37 19.71
CA ALA A 11 17.06 15.20 19.35
C ALA A 11 18.05 15.45 20.50
N HIS A 12 17.68 15.16 21.76
CA HIS A 12 18.57 15.32 22.90
C HIS A 12 19.68 14.25 22.90
N LEU A 13 19.32 13.00 23.21
CA LEU A 13 20.27 11.87 23.34
C LEU A 13 19.73 10.59 22.67
N GLY A 14 18.85 10.72 21.68
CA GLY A 14 18.40 9.58 20.88
C GLY A 14 17.44 8.62 21.58
N ALA A 15 16.76 9.05 22.65
CA ALA A 15 15.73 8.22 23.28
C ALA A 15 14.55 7.97 22.33
N HIS A 16 14.02 6.75 22.32
CA HIS A 16 12.94 6.34 21.42
C HIS A 16 11.56 6.85 21.93
N LEU A 17 11.01 7.84 21.24
CA LEU A 17 9.73 8.47 21.54
C LEU A 17 8.56 7.51 21.37
N ALA A 18 8.51 6.69 20.32
CA ALA A 18 7.40 5.74 20.14
C ALA A 18 7.39 4.56 21.12
N HIS A 19 8.52 4.23 21.75
CA HIS A 19 8.59 3.10 22.69
C HIS A 19 8.14 3.48 24.11
N GLY A 20 8.51 4.67 24.60
CA GLY A 20 8.18 5.09 25.98
C GLY A 20 7.58 6.50 26.10
N GLY A 21 7.52 7.26 25.01
CA GLY A 21 6.98 8.60 25.02
C GLY A 21 5.48 8.62 25.27
N ARG A 22 4.97 9.77 25.69
CA ARG A 22 3.56 9.97 26.00
C ARG A 22 3.05 11.28 25.42
N VAL A 23 1.86 11.25 24.85
CA VAL A 23 1.18 12.46 24.40
C VAL A 23 0.82 13.31 25.62
N MET A 24 1.22 14.59 25.58
CA MET A 24 0.97 15.61 26.59
C MET A 24 0.31 16.80 25.89
N GLY A 25 -1.02 16.88 25.93
CA GLY A 25 -1.78 17.83 25.11
C GLY A 25 -1.55 17.56 23.62
N GLU A 26 -0.95 18.52 22.92
CA GLU A 26 -0.64 18.44 21.48
C GLU A 26 0.83 18.07 21.19
N THR A 27 1.56 17.61 22.19
CA THR A 27 3.00 17.31 22.08
C THR A 27 3.31 15.88 22.47
N ILE A 28 4.42 15.33 21.97
CA ILE A 28 4.98 14.07 22.43
C ILE A 28 6.10 14.33 23.44
N ARG A 29 5.96 13.80 24.66
CA ARG A 29 6.98 13.88 25.70
C ARG A 29 7.93 12.69 25.64
N CYS A 30 9.22 12.98 25.55
CA CYS A 30 10.31 12.02 25.60
C CYS A 30 10.34 11.26 26.94
N PRO A 31 10.50 9.92 26.93
CA PRO A 31 10.52 9.12 28.15
C PRO A 31 11.75 9.38 29.04
N PHE A 32 12.84 9.88 28.46
CA PHE A 32 14.12 9.94 29.18
C PHE A 32 14.23 11.20 30.04
N HIS A 33 14.07 12.37 29.43
CA HIS A 33 14.28 13.65 30.12
C HIS A 33 13.08 14.60 30.00
N GLY A 34 11.93 14.10 29.53
CA GLY A 34 10.70 14.88 29.50
C GLY A 34 10.64 16.02 28.48
N TRP A 35 11.57 16.08 27.52
CA TRP A 35 11.50 17.04 26.41
C TRP A 35 10.23 16.81 25.60
N GLN A 36 9.52 17.87 25.27
CA GLN A 36 8.27 17.81 24.52
C GLN A 36 8.46 18.38 23.11
N TYR A 37 7.90 17.71 22.11
CA TYR A 37 7.93 18.13 20.71
C TYR A 37 6.50 18.31 20.17
N ASP A 38 6.24 19.41 19.48
CA ASP A 38 4.97 19.67 18.79
C ASP A 38 4.82 18.84 17.50
N GLY A 39 3.65 18.96 16.84
CA GLY A 39 3.35 18.26 15.60
C GLY A 39 4.27 18.59 14.42
N GLU A 40 4.91 19.74 14.44
CA GLU A 40 5.90 20.15 13.44
C GLU A 40 7.33 19.70 13.83
N GLY A 41 7.49 19.04 14.98
CA GLY A 41 8.73 18.49 15.49
C GLY A 41 9.60 19.50 16.24
N ARG A 42 9.11 20.71 16.52
CA ARG A 42 9.84 21.71 17.31
C ARG A 42 9.74 21.35 18.79
N CYS A 43 10.85 21.47 19.52
CA CYS A 43 10.80 21.34 20.97
C CYS A 43 10.01 22.52 21.55
N SER A 44 8.93 22.20 22.27
CA SER A 44 8.01 23.18 22.86
C SER A 44 8.24 23.38 24.36
N SER A 45 8.84 22.39 25.04
CA SER A 45 9.10 22.45 26.48
C SER A 45 10.23 21.51 26.90
N ILE A 46 11.08 22.00 27.80
CA ILE A 46 12.06 21.21 28.55
C ILE A 46 11.78 21.46 30.04
N PRO A 47 11.34 20.46 30.83
CA PRO A 47 10.81 20.70 32.18
C PRO A 47 11.77 21.38 33.17
N TYR A 48 13.06 21.35 32.90
CA TYR A 48 14.12 21.84 33.76
C TYR A 48 14.95 22.98 33.13
N CYS A 49 14.47 23.60 32.04
CA CYS A 49 15.18 24.67 31.35
C CYS A 49 14.23 25.69 30.72
N ASP A 50 14.42 26.97 31.04
CA ASP A 50 13.59 28.06 30.50
C ASP A 50 13.93 28.41 29.05
N ARG A 51 15.19 28.21 28.64
CA ARG A 51 15.67 28.57 27.30
C ARG A 51 15.85 27.34 26.41
N LEU A 52 14.96 27.19 25.43
CA LEU A 52 15.01 26.09 24.48
C LEU A 52 16.15 26.26 23.46
N PRO A 53 16.96 25.23 23.18
CA PRO A 53 17.97 25.29 22.14
C PRO A 53 17.31 25.46 20.74
N PRO A 54 17.77 26.38 19.88
CA PRO A 54 17.18 26.57 18.54
C PRO A 54 17.22 25.31 17.64
N LYS A 55 18.21 24.44 17.89
CA LYS A 55 18.39 23.16 17.19
C LYS A 55 17.58 22.01 17.78
N ALA A 56 16.83 22.22 18.86
CA ALA A 56 15.99 21.19 19.48
C ALA A 56 14.76 20.92 18.60
N ARG A 57 14.97 20.18 17.51
CA ARG A 57 13.94 19.81 16.55
C ARG A 57 14.14 18.37 16.09
N ILE A 58 13.04 17.68 15.85
CA ILE A 58 12.99 16.40 15.15
C ILE A 58 12.24 16.59 13.84
N ARG A 59 12.51 15.74 12.85
CA ARG A 59 11.79 15.79 11.58
C ARG A 59 10.32 15.47 11.80
N SER A 60 9.44 16.29 11.24
CA SER A 60 8.03 15.99 11.02
C SER A 60 7.82 15.56 9.57
N TRP A 61 6.80 14.74 9.34
CA TRP A 61 6.46 14.21 8.03
C TRP A 61 5.08 14.71 7.62
N PRO A 62 4.86 15.12 6.36
CA PRO A 62 3.51 15.44 5.88
C PRO A 62 2.63 14.19 5.95
N VAL A 63 1.41 14.36 6.44
CA VAL A 63 0.46 13.28 6.71
C VAL A 63 -0.90 13.65 6.16
N THR A 64 -1.60 12.67 5.61
CA THR A 64 -3.01 12.77 5.21
C THR A 64 -3.79 11.61 5.80
N GLU A 65 -4.97 11.91 6.34
CA GLU A 65 -5.95 10.91 6.78
C GLU A 65 -7.03 10.79 5.70
N ILE A 66 -7.11 9.62 5.05
CA ILE A 66 -8.10 9.33 4.00
C ILE A 66 -8.34 7.83 3.94
N ASN A 67 -9.52 7.40 3.47
CA ASN A 67 -9.86 5.98 3.32
C ASN A 67 -9.75 5.17 4.64
N GLY A 68 -9.94 5.83 5.79
CA GLY A 68 -9.76 5.21 7.11
C GLY A 68 -8.30 4.88 7.46
N MET A 69 -7.33 5.47 6.76
CA MET A 69 -5.90 5.21 6.90
C MET A 69 -5.10 6.50 7.07
N ILE A 70 -3.89 6.36 7.63
CA ILE A 70 -2.90 7.42 7.76
C ILE A 70 -1.82 7.18 6.71
N PHE A 71 -1.64 8.13 5.79
CA PHE A 71 -0.58 8.13 4.79
C PHE A 71 0.51 9.11 5.16
N VAL A 72 1.77 8.73 4.93
CA VAL A 72 2.94 9.56 5.18
C VAL A 72 3.63 9.86 3.85
N TRP A 73 3.89 11.14 3.59
CA TRP A 73 4.62 11.55 2.39
C TRP A 73 6.12 11.33 2.54
N HIS A 74 6.73 10.68 1.54
CA HIS A 74 8.17 10.53 1.44
C HIS A 74 8.65 10.96 0.05
N HIS A 75 9.68 11.82 0.04
CA HIS A 75 10.44 12.15 -1.15
C HIS A 75 11.92 12.19 -0.77
N ALA A 76 12.79 11.54 -1.54
CA ALA A 76 14.21 11.40 -1.20
C ALA A 76 14.98 12.73 -1.10
N GLN A 77 14.48 13.77 -1.79
CA GLN A 77 14.98 15.16 -1.72
C GLN A 77 14.14 16.07 -0.82
N ASP A 78 13.27 15.52 0.03
CA ASP A 78 12.40 16.26 0.95
C ASP A 78 11.48 17.30 0.30
N LYS A 79 11.07 17.08 -0.97
CA LYS A 79 10.06 17.91 -1.63
C LYS A 79 8.68 17.68 -1.00
N PRO A 80 7.80 18.70 -0.98
CA PRO A 80 6.43 18.55 -0.50
C PRO A 80 5.62 17.58 -1.38
N PRO A 81 4.47 17.08 -0.88
CA PRO A 81 3.50 16.35 -1.69
C PRO A 81 3.15 17.10 -2.99
N ASP A 82 3.15 16.38 -4.11
CA ASP A 82 2.80 16.91 -5.43
C ASP A 82 1.60 16.18 -6.07
N TRP A 83 0.97 15.28 -5.31
CA TRP A 83 -0.28 14.59 -5.66
C TRP A 83 -1.07 14.24 -4.39
N GLU A 84 -2.34 13.91 -4.56
CA GLU A 84 -3.26 13.56 -3.49
C GLU A 84 -3.65 12.08 -3.58
N VAL A 85 -3.72 11.41 -2.44
CA VAL A 85 -4.22 10.03 -2.37
C VAL A 85 -5.69 10.03 -2.80
N PRO A 86 -6.11 9.18 -3.76
CA PRO A 86 -7.50 9.13 -4.20
C PRO A 86 -8.40 8.61 -3.08
N GLU A 87 -9.63 9.10 -3.03
CA GLU A 87 -10.69 8.46 -2.26
C GLU A 87 -11.05 7.12 -2.91
N ILE A 88 -11.24 6.08 -2.10
CA ILE A 88 -11.68 4.75 -2.53
C ILE A 88 -13.09 4.53 -1.95
N PRO A 89 -14.16 4.86 -2.70
CA PRO A 89 -15.49 4.97 -2.14
C PRO A 89 -16.00 3.67 -1.51
N GLU A 90 -15.65 2.51 -2.08
CA GLU A 90 -16.14 1.20 -1.64
C GLU A 90 -15.71 0.85 -0.21
N LEU A 91 -14.68 1.51 0.35
CA LEU A 91 -14.25 1.31 1.73
C LEU A 91 -15.21 1.90 2.78
N SER A 92 -16.10 2.81 2.37
CA SER A 92 -17.05 3.48 3.27
C SER A 92 -18.46 3.66 2.69
N ARG A 93 -18.73 3.12 1.51
CA ARG A 93 -20.03 3.26 0.81
C ARG A 93 -21.10 2.36 1.41
N GLU A 94 -22.32 2.86 1.51
CA GLU A 94 -23.50 2.06 1.87
C GLU A 94 -23.77 0.94 0.85
N GLY A 95 -24.20 -0.23 1.31
CA GLY A 95 -24.36 -1.44 0.49
C GLY A 95 -23.06 -2.21 0.26
N TRP A 96 -21.95 -1.77 0.86
CA TRP A 96 -20.69 -2.51 0.94
C TRP A 96 -20.43 -2.95 2.38
N THR A 97 -19.85 -4.14 2.51
CA THR A 97 -19.50 -4.70 3.82
C THR A 97 -18.40 -3.89 4.51
N THR A 98 -18.30 -4.02 5.84
CA THR A 98 -17.14 -3.48 6.56
C THR A 98 -15.85 -4.17 6.08
N PRO A 99 -14.81 -3.42 5.66
CA PRO A 99 -13.59 -4.02 5.15
C PRO A 99 -12.90 -4.95 6.16
N ARG A 100 -12.57 -6.16 5.71
CA ARG A 100 -11.73 -7.11 6.44
C ARG A 100 -10.27 -6.77 6.23
N LYS A 101 -9.49 -6.72 7.30
CA LYS A 101 -8.08 -6.33 7.26
C LYS A 101 -7.15 -7.53 7.42
N CYS A 102 -6.14 -7.62 6.56
CA CYS A 102 -4.98 -8.48 6.73
C CYS A 102 -3.69 -7.67 6.66
N GLU A 103 -2.74 -7.92 7.54
CA GLU A 103 -1.45 -7.23 7.58
C GLU A 103 -0.32 -8.22 7.81
N LEU A 104 0.76 -8.11 7.04
CA LEU A 104 1.96 -8.88 7.26
C LEU A 104 3.22 -8.16 6.78
N THR A 105 4.34 -8.51 7.39
CA THR A 105 5.66 -8.17 6.85
C THR A 105 6.11 -9.30 5.94
N VAL A 106 6.37 -8.97 4.68
CA VAL A 106 6.89 -9.89 3.66
C VAL A 106 8.35 -9.61 3.38
N ASP A 107 9.12 -10.68 3.13
CA ASP A 107 10.52 -10.61 2.68
C ASP A 107 10.58 -10.32 1.17
N VAL A 108 10.11 -9.13 0.77
CA VAL A 108 10.11 -8.68 -0.61
C VAL A 108 10.51 -7.20 -0.72
N HIS A 109 11.19 -6.87 -1.82
CA HIS A 109 11.36 -5.47 -2.22
C HIS A 109 10.01 -4.89 -2.66
N VAL A 110 9.67 -3.69 -2.23
CA VAL A 110 8.32 -3.10 -2.42
C VAL A 110 7.84 -3.08 -3.88
N GLN A 111 8.73 -2.83 -4.85
CA GLN A 111 8.36 -2.87 -6.27
C GLN A 111 8.02 -4.28 -6.75
N GLU A 112 8.67 -5.31 -6.24
CA GLU A 112 8.45 -6.70 -6.68
C GLU A 112 7.03 -7.16 -6.36
N SER A 113 6.50 -6.80 -5.19
CA SER A 113 5.09 -7.05 -4.88
C SER A 113 4.12 -6.28 -5.79
N ALA A 114 4.52 -5.09 -6.25
CA ALA A 114 3.70 -4.27 -7.14
C ALA A 114 3.75 -4.75 -8.60
N GLU A 115 4.83 -5.44 -9.01
CA GLU A 115 4.99 -5.99 -10.36
C GLU A 115 3.93 -7.06 -10.68
N ASN A 116 3.48 -7.85 -9.69
CA ASN A 116 2.38 -8.79 -9.85
C ASN A 116 1.11 -8.12 -10.41
N ASN A 117 0.89 -6.84 -10.12
CA ASN A 117 -0.28 -6.10 -10.60
C ASN A 117 -0.33 -6.00 -12.14
N CYS A 118 0.84 -6.04 -12.79
CA CYS A 118 1.01 -5.86 -14.23
C CYS A 118 1.55 -7.11 -14.94
N ASP A 119 1.66 -8.24 -14.25
CA ASP A 119 2.14 -9.51 -14.82
C ASP A 119 0.95 -10.43 -15.11
N PRO A 120 0.42 -10.52 -16.33
CA PRO A 120 -0.64 -11.49 -16.64
C PRO A 120 -0.14 -12.94 -16.66
N VAL A 121 1.17 -13.18 -16.83
CA VAL A 121 1.74 -14.52 -16.97
C VAL A 121 1.78 -15.25 -15.63
N HIS A 122 2.08 -14.55 -14.52
CA HIS A 122 2.08 -15.19 -13.19
C HIS A 122 0.70 -15.73 -12.78
N PHE A 123 -0.40 -15.12 -13.24
CA PHE A 123 -1.74 -15.66 -12.99
C PHE A 123 -1.90 -17.09 -13.51
N PHE A 124 -1.31 -17.41 -14.66
CA PHE A 124 -1.36 -18.75 -15.21
C PHE A 124 -0.49 -19.75 -14.42
N PHE A 125 0.74 -19.37 -14.08
CA PHE A 125 1.70 -20.29 -13.45
C PHE A 125 1.58 -20.40 -11.92
N VAL A 126 1.28 -19.29 -11.24
CA VAL A 126 1.18 -19.20 -9.78
C VAL A 126 -0.25 -19.44 -9.32
N HIS A 127 -1.20 -18.68 -9.89
CA HIS A 127 -2.62 -18.75 -9.51
C HIS A 127 -3.42 -19.81 -10.26
N ARG A 128 -2.79 -20.52 -11.21
CA ARG A 128 -3.39 -21.62 -11.99
C ARG A 128 -4.66 -21.19 -12.74
N SER A 129 -4.70 -19.95 -13.22
CA SER A 129 -5.74 -19.46 -14.12
C SER A 129 -5.84 -20.36 -15.36
N LEU A 130 -7.04 -20.44 -15.96
CA LEU A 130 -7.29 -21.30 -17.12
C LEU A 130 -6.49 -20.89 -18.36
N SER A 131 -6.15 -19.61 -18.46
CA SER A 131 -5.39 -19.00 -19.53
C SER A 131 -4.62 -17.79 -19.01
N ILE A 132 -3.67 -17.30 -19.81
CA ILE A 132 -3.05 -16.00 -19.57
C ILE A 132 -4.11 -14.93 -19.86
N PRO A 133 -4.43 -14.03 -18.90
CA PRO A 133 -5.51 -13.07 -19.05
C PRO A 133 -5.22 -12.08 -20.19
N LYS A 134 -6.23 -11.79 -21.02
CA LYS A 134 -6.10 -10.72 -22.00
C LYS A 134 -6.06 -9.41 -21.23
N THR A 135 -4.97 -8.67 -21.39
CA THR A 135 -4.65 -7.52 -20.54
C THR A 135 -4.48 -6.27 -21.38
N GLU A 136 -4.99 -5.16 -20.89
CA GLU A 136 -4.71 -3.81 -21.37
C GLU A 136 -4.18 -2.95 -20.22
N SER A 137 -3.24 -2.05 -20.49
CA SER A 137 -2.73 -1.08 -19.53
C SER A 137 -2.90 0.34 -20.05
N LYS A 138 -3.14 1.28 -19.13
CA LYS A 138 -3.19 2.72 -19.39
C LYS A 138 -2.48 3.46 -18.28
N ILE A 139 -1.76 4.52 -18.66
CA ILE A 139 -1.15 5.46 -17.72
C ILE A 139 -1.96 6.76 -17.79
N GLY A 140 -2.31 7.33 -16.64
CA GLY A 140 -3.02 8.60 -16.54
C GLY A 140 -2.21 9.77 -17.11
N GLU A 141 -2.88 10.88 -17.42
CA GLU A 141 -2.25 12.06 -18.05
C GLU A 141 -1.08 12.63 -17.25
N ASP A 142 -1.16 12.58 -15.91
CA ASP A 142 -0.12 13.07 -15.01
C ASP A 142 1.02 12.08 -14.78
N GLY A 143 0.92 10.88 -15.35
CA GLY A 143 1.91 9.81 -15.25
C GLY A 143 1.92 9.05 -13.93
N ARG A 144 1.15 9.41 -12.90
CA ARG A 144 1.22 8.78 -11.55
C ARG A 144 0.20 7.69 -11.31
N PHE A 145 -0.81 7.61 -12.15
CA PHE A 145 -1.83 6.59 -12.15
C PHE A 145 -1.55 5.57 -13.25
N MET A 146 -1.64 4.28 -12.91
CA MET A 146 -1.66 3.19 -13.89
C MET A 146 -2.89 2.31 -13.64
N SER A 147 -3.62 2.00 -14.69
CA SER A 147 -4.74 1.06 -14.67
C SER A 147 -4.43 -0.12 -15.57
N VAL A 148 -4.69 -1.34 -15.09
CA VAL A 148 -4.51 -2.59 -15.80
C VAL A 148 -5.81 -3.39 -15.73
N VAL A 149 -6.43 -3.61 -16.88
CA VAL A 149 -7.68 -4.38 -16.98
C VAL A 149 -7.38 -5.74 -17.58
N GLY A 150 -7.76 -6.80 -16.87
CA GLY A 150 -7.62 -8.19 -17.30
C GLY A 150 -8.97 -8.86 -17.48
N ASP A 151 -9.17 -9.48 -18.63
CA ASP A 151 -10.30 -10.37 -18.93
C ASP A 151 -9.88 -11.82 -18.59
N ASN A 152 -10.55 -12.40 -17.58
CA ASN A 152 -10.20 -13.68 -16.98
C ASN A 152 -11.37 -14.66 -17.04
N ASP A 153 -11.15 -15.82 -17.68
CA ASP A 153 -12.06 -16.95 -17.55
C ASP A 153 -11.76 -17.72 -16.27
N VAL A 154 -12.73 -17.75 -15.35
CA VAL A 154 -12.61 -18.43 -14.06
C VAL A 154 -13.58 -19.62 -14.04
N ALA A 155 -13.07 -20.79 -13.67
CA ALA A 155 -13.90 -21.95 -13.37
C ALA A 155 -14.14 -22.02 -11.86
N THR A 156 -15.41 -21.96 -11.46
CA THR A 156 -15.85 -22.19 -10.08
C THR A 156 -16.72 -23.46 -10.05
N PRO A 157 -17.00 -24.02 -8.86
CA PRO A 157 -17.99 -25.10 -8.73
C PRO A 157 -19.37 -24.75 -9.31
N MET A 158 -19.69 -23.45 -9.43
CA MET A 158 -20.96 -22.94 -9.97
C MET A 158 -20.96 -22.77 -11.49
N GLY A 159 -19.82 -22.98 -12.18
CA GLY A 159 -19.71 -22.85 -13.62
C GLY A 159 -18.48 -22.06 -14.07
N ARG A 160 -18.42 -21.77 -15.39
CA ARG A 160 -17.40 -20.87 -15.95
C ARG A 160 -17.97 -19.47 -16.05
N PHE A 161 -17.25 -18.51 -15.49
CA PHE A 161 -17.61 -17.10 -15.49
C PHE A 161 -16.50 -16.30 -16.14
N ASN A 162 -16.90 -15.28 -16.89
CA ASN A 162 -15.98 -14.27 -17.35
C ASN A 162 -15.91 -13.18 -16.27
N MET A 163 -14.72 -12.96 -15.72
CA MET A 163 -14.46 -11.95 -14.70
C MET A 163 -13.57 -10.86 -15.25
N ILE A 164 -14.01 -9.61 -15.07
CA ILE A 164 -13.21 -8.44 -15.37
C ILE A 164 -12.47 -8.05 -14.10
N VAL A 165 -11.15 -7.99 -14.19
CA VAL A 165 -10.26 -7.63 -13.09
C VAL A 165 -9.61 -6.30 -13.42
N GLU A 166 -10.05 -5.23 -12.77
CA GLU A 166 -9.45 -3.91 -12.87
C GLU A 166 -8.44 -3.73 -11.74
N ARG A 167 -7.24 -3.30 -12.11
CA ARG A 167 -6.10 -3.15 -11.19
C ARG A 167 -5.51 -1.77 -11.35
N ASP A 168 -5.78 -0.92 -10.39
CA ASP A 168 -5.28 0.44 -10.38
C ASP A 168 -4.16 0.59 -9.38
N ALA A 169 -3.14 1.36 -9.75
CA ALA A 169 -2.02 1.71 -8.89
C ALA A 169 -1.75 3.21 -8.95
N TRP A 170 -1.60 3.81 -7.78
CA TRP A 170 -1.02 5.12 -7.59
C TRP A 170 0.29 4.91 -6.84
N ASN A 171 1.40 5.41 -7.38
CA ASN A 171 2.76 5.23 -6.86
C ASN A 171 3.28 3.77 -6.86
N LEU A 172 4.45 3.55 -6.25
CA LEU A 172 5.16 2.28 -6.17
C LEU A 172 4.51 1.24 -5.20
N GLY A 173 3.22 0.95 -5.35
CA GLY A 173 2.50 -0.07 -4.56
C GLY A 173 1.96 0.40 -3.20
N GLY A 174 2.07 1.69 -2.87
CA GLY A 174 1.53 2.29 -1.66
C GLY A 174 0.01 2.46 -1.68
N VAL A 175 -0.60 2.58 -2.87
CA VAL A 175 -2.06 2.61 -3.07
C VAL A 175 -2.39 1.79 -4.30
N VAL A 176 -2.93 0.59 -4.10
CA VAL A 176 -3.34 -0.31 -5.18
C VAL A 176 -4.76 -0.80 -4.92
N THR A 177 -5.61 -0.81 -5.94
CA THR A 177 -6.94 -1.42 -5.87
C THR A 177 -7.11 -2.49 -6.91
N VAL A 178 -7.64 -3.64 -6.50
CA VAL A 178 -8.08 -4.71 -7.38
C VAL A 178 -9.58 -4.82 -7.26
N ARG A 179 -10.30 -4.49 -8.34
CA ARG A 179 -11.75 -4.61 -8.43
C ARG A 179 -12.12 -5.81 -9.28
N LEU A 180 -13.03 -6.62 -8.75
CA LEU A 180 -13.65 -7.70 -9.50
C LEU A 180 -15.07 -7.28 -9.86
N GLY A 181 -15.39 -7.36 -11.14
CA GLY A 181 -16.73 -7.09 -11.68
C GLY A 181 -17.15 -8.15 -12.70
N GLY A 182 -18.30 -7.92 -13.32
CA GLY A 182 -18.90 -8.83 -14.31
C GLY A 182 -19.96 -9.79 -13.75
N MET A 183 -20.34 -9.64 -12.49
CA MET A 183 -21.34 -10.46 -11.79
C MET A 183 -22.62 -9.67 -11.47
N GLY A 184 -23.10 -8.84 -12.41
CA GLY A 184 -24.24 -7.93 -12.19
C GLY A 184 -23.87 -6.81 -11.21
N ASP A 185 -24.72 -6.59 -10.20
CA ASP A 185 -24.48 -5.59 -9.13
C ASP A 185 -23.47 -6.08 -8.08
N ALA A 186 -23.07 -7.36 -8.14
CA ALA A 186 -22.14 -7.94 -7.20
C ALA A 186 -20.69 -7.53 -7.52
N GLY A 187 -19.96 -7.05 -6.52
CA GLY A 187 -18.60 -6.53 -6.68
C GLY A 187 -17.70 -6.81 -5.49
N LEU A 188 -16.40 -6.80 -5.76
CA LEU A 188 -15.36 -6.90 -4.74
C LEU A 188 -14.29 -5.83 -4.96
N LEU A 189 -13.80 -5.27 -3.87
CA LEU A 189 -12.62 -4.44 -3.80
C LEU A 189 -11.60 -5.09 -2.86
N MET A 190 -10.40 -5.30 -3.37
CA MET A 190 -9.19 -5.49 -2.56
C MET A 190 -8.32 -4.23 -2.68
N PHE A 191 -8.20 -3.49 -1.58
CA PHE A 191 -7.22 -2.41 -1.45
C PHE A 191 -5.92 -2.97 -0.87
N ASN A 192 -4.78 -2.58 -1.42
CA ASN A 192 -3.45 -2.94 -0.94
C ASN A 192 -2.62 -1.66 -0.72
N SER A 193 -1.95 -1.59 0.42
CA SER A 193 -0.87 -0.63 0.67
C SER A 193 0.40 -1.32 1.11
N ALA A 194 1.51 -0.91 0.52
CA ALA A 194 2.85 -1.37 0.84
C ALA A 194 3.69 -0.24 1.44
N SER A 195 4.42 -0.55 2.52
CA SER A 195 5.37 0.35 3.18
C SER A 195 6.72 -0.35 3.33
N PRO A 196 7.77 0.08 2.61
CA PRO A 196 9.09 -0.54 2.74
C PRO A 196 9.63 -0.33 4.16
N ILE A 197 10.07 -1.41 4.80
CA ILE A 197 10.79 -1.38 6.09
C ILE A 197 12.29 -1.21 5.82
N ASP A 198 12.80 -1.96 4.85
CA ASP A 198 14.16 -1.88 4.34
C ASP A 198 14.20 -2.38 2.88
N ALA A 199 15.39 -2.55 2.30
CA ALA A 199 15.57 -2.97 0.91
C ALA A 199 15.06 -4.39 0.59
N ARG A 200 14.74 -5.21 1.60
CA ARG A 200 14.31 -6.61 1.45
C ARG A 200 13.00 -6.91 2.14
N ARG A 201 12.48 -6.02 2.98
CA ARG A 201 11.25 -6.25 3.74
C ARG A 201 10.26 -5.13 3.53
N THR A 202 9.01 -5.52 3.30
CA THR A 202 7.91 -4.60 3.08
C THR A 202 6.78 -4.98 4.03
N HIS A 203 6.21 -4.00 4.73
CA HIS A 203 4.96 -4.19 5.45
C HIS A 203 3.82 -3.96 4.47
N MET A 204 2.93 -4.94 4.35
CA MET A 204 1.79 -4.89 3.44
C MET A 204 0.48 -5.02 4.22
N ARG A 205 -0.51 -4.24 3.80
CA ARG A 205 -1.86 -4.23 4.33
C ARG A 205 -2.84 -4.44 3.19
N TRP A 206 -3.77 -5.36 3.38
CA TRP A 206 -4.91 -5.58 2.50
C TRP A 206 -6.19 -5.26 3.25
N LEU A 207 -7.09 -4.52 2.59
CA LEU A 207 -8.47 -4.34 3.00
C LEU A 207 -9.36 -4.97 1.93
N LEU A 208 -10.22 -5.88 2.33
CA LEU A 208 -11.10 -6.61 1.44
C LEU A 208 -12.56 -6.31 1.81
N THR A 209 -13.33 -5.81 0.85
CA THR A 209 -14.76 -5.55 1.00
C THR A 209 -15.51 -5.97 -0.26
N THR A 210 -16.78 -6.34 -0.08
CA THR A 210 -17.69 -6.75 -1.14
C THR A 210 -19.00 -5.99 -1.00
N THR A 211 -19.80 -6.00 -2.06
CA THR A 211 -21.23 -5.66 -1.95
C THR A 211 -21.92 -6.64 -0.98
N GLU A 212 -22.94 -6.18 -0.26
CA GLU A 212 -23.67 -7.00 0.73
C GLU A 212 -24.27 -8.26 0.08
N ASP A 213 -24.90 -8.14 -1.09
CA ASP A 213 -25.46 -9.28 -1.84
C ASP A 213 -24.43 -10.35 -2.20
N PHE A 214 -23.17 -9.94 -2.46
CA PHE A 214 -22.08 -10.87 -2.77
C PHE A 214 -21.64 -11.64 -1.52
N ALA A 215 -21.58 -10.95 -0.38
CA ALA A 215 -21.19 -11.54 0.90
C ALA A 215 -22.18 -12.63 1.34
N ASP A 216 -23.48 -12.36 1.21
CA ASP A 216 -24.55 -13.30 1.58
C ASP A 216 -24.53 -14.59 0.73
N THR A 217 -24.06 -14.49 -0.52
CA THR A 217 -24.11 -15.59 -1.48
C THR A 217 -22.85 -16.46 -1.46
N VAL A 218 -21.66 -15.86 -1.37
CA VAL A 218 -20.39 -16.58 -1.59
C VAL A 218 -19.26 -16.12 -0.66
N GLY A 219 -19.56 -15.19 0.26
CA GLY A 219 -18.58 -14.38 0.97
C GLY A 219 -17.39 -15.17 1.50
N GLU A 220 -17.58 -16.02 2.52
CA GLU A 220 -16.46 -16.64 3.25
C GLU A 220 -15.53 -17.50 2.39
N GLU A 221 -16.08 -18.30 1.49
CA GLU A 221 -15.29 -19.17 0.61
C GLU A 221 -14.48 -18.33 -0.37
N PHE A 222 -15.07 -17.25 -0.89
CA PHE A 222 -14.39 -16.34 -1.80
C PHE A 222 -13.32 -15.48 -1.10
N TYR A 223 -13.62 -14.98 0.10
CA TYR A 223 -12.65 -14.31 0.97
C TYR A 223 -11.44 -15.22 1.21
N LYS A 224 -11.68 -16.49 1.55
CA LYS A 224 -10.62 -17.47 1.72
C LYS A 224 -9.82 -17.70 0.43
N ALA A 225 -10.50 -17.84 -0.71
CA ALA A 225 -9.83 -18.05 -2.00
C ALA A 225 -8.89 -16.89 -2.38
N ILE A 226 -9.27 -15.64 -2.11
CA ILE A 226 -8.40 -14.47 -2.34
C ILE A 226 -7.20 -14.49 -1.40
N MET A 227 -7.43 -14.76 -0.12
CA MET A 227 -6.34 -14.85 0.86
C MET A 227 -5.37 -15.98 0.53
N ASP A 228 -5.88 -17.15 0.12
CA ASP A 228 -5.08 -18.28 -0.35
C ASP A 228 -4.31 -17.90 -1.62
N GLY A 229 -4.90 -17.11 -2.53
CA GLY A 229 -4.23 -16.54 -3.70
C GLY A 229 -3.01 -15.70 -3.33
N VAL A 230 -3.18 -14.73 -2.42
CA VAL A 230 -2.05 -13.91 -1.91
C VAL A 230 -0.97 -14.77 -1.24
N GLN A 231 -1.36 -15.85 -0.56
CA GLN A 231 -0.40 -16.77 0.06
C GLN A 231 0.42 -17.57 -0.96
N GLN A 232 -0.07 -17.77 -2.19
CA GLN A 232 0.68 -18.46 -3.25
C GLN A 232 1.89 -17.65 -3.74
N ASP A 233 1.84 -16.32 -3.61
CA ASP A 233 2.96 -15.44 -3.97
C ASP A 233 4.08 -15.47 -2.93
N MET A 234 3.76 -15.71 -1.65
CA MET A 234 4.71 -15.57 -0.54
C MET A 234 5.97 -16.45 -0.69
N PRO A 235 5.88 -17.74 -1.08
CA PRO A 235 7.08 -18.56 -1.31
C PRO A 235 7.98 -18.02 -2.42
N ILE A 236 7.42 -17.38 -3.45
CA ILE A 236 8.19 -16.79 -4.55
C ILE A 236 8.88 -15.51 -4.06
N TRP A 237 8.13 -14.61 -3.42
CA TRP A 237 8.66 -13.37 -2.87
C TRP A 237 9.79 -13.61 -1.86
N GLY A 238 9.58 -14.49 -0.88
CA GLY A 238 10.59 -14.79 0.15
C GLY A 238 11.85 -15.49 -0.37
N ASN A 239 11.83 -16.02 -1.59
CA ASN A 239 12.95 -16.76 -2.19
C ASN A 239 13.48 -16.12 -3.49
N LYS A 240 13.13 -14.85 -3.76
CA LYS A 240 13.67 -14.11 -4.91
C LYS A 240 14.48 -12.89 -4.47
N ILE A 241 15.16 -12.29 -5.44
CA ILE A 241 15.86 -11.01 -5.27
C ILE A 241 15.27 -9.98 -6.21
N TYR A 242 15.35 -8.71 -5.82
CA TYR A 242 15.08 -7.61 -6.73
C TYR A 242 16.20 -7.52 -7.78
N ARG A 243 15.82 -7.51 -9.05
CA ARG A 243 16.72 -7.23 -10.17
C ARG A 243 16.36 -5.86 -10.72
N SER A 244 17.25 -4.87 -10.59
CA SER A 244 17.06 -3.55 -11.20
C SER A 244 17.00 -3.62 -12.73
N GLU A 245 17.78 -4.52 -13.31
CA GLU A 245 17.86 -4.78 -14.75
C GLU A 245 17.52 -6.26 -15.03
N PRO A 246 16.23 -6.61 -15.09
CA PRO A 246 15.80 -7.96 -15.39
C PRO A 246 16.00 -8.25 -16.89
N VAL A 247 16.13 -9.54 -17.22
CA VAL A 247 16.05 -9.99 -18.62
C VAL A 247 14.58 -10.22 -18.94
N LEU A 248 14.06 -9.55 -19.96
CA LEU A 248 12.65 -9.62 -20.38
C LEU A 248 12.55 -10.23 -21.78
N CYS A 249 11.47 -10.96 -22.03
CA CYS A 249 11.10 -11.51 -23.33
C CYS A 249 9.90 -10.76 -23.94
N GLU A 250 9.50 -11.14 -25.16
CA GLU A 250 8.37 -10.53 -25.87
C GLU A 250 7.05 -10.61 -25.08
N GLY A 251 6.86 -11.66 -24.28
CA GLY A 251 5.68 -11.83 -23.42
C GLY A 251 5.60 -10.87 -22.23
N ASP A 252 6.72 -10.23 -21.85
CA ASP A 252 6.83 -9.41 -20.64
C ASP A 252 6.52 -7.92 -20.89
N LYS A 253 5.77 -7.60 -21.96
CA LYS A 253 5.47 -6.23 -22.37
C LYS A 253 4.92 -5.37 -21.22
N PHE A 254 3.96 -5.88 -20.46
CA PHE A 254 3.31 -5.13 -19.38
C PHE A 254 4.23 -4.93 -18.17
N LEU A 255 5.09 -5.91 -17.86
CA LEU A 255 6.16 -5.75 -16.85
C LEU A 255 7.17 -4.69 -17.28
N ALA A 256 7.56 -4.67 -18.56
CA ALA A 256 8.47 -3.65 -19.10
C ALA A 256 7.87 -2.23 -18.99
N GLU A 257 6.59 -2.09 -19.32
CA GLU A 257 5.85 -0.83 -19.21
C GLU A 257 5.72 -0.37 -17.76
N PHE A 258 5.34 -1.28 -16.85
CA PHE A 258 5.25 -1.01 -15.41
C PHE A 258 6.59 -0.57 -14.83
N ARG A 259 7.68 -1.29 -15.11
CA ARG A 259 9.02 -0.91 -14.64
C ARG A 259 9.49 0.42 -15.22
N LYS A 260 9.13 0.74 -16.47
CA LYS A 260 9.40 2.07 -17.05
C LYS A 260 8.64 3.16 -16.30
N TRP A 261 7.39 2.92 -15.97
CA TRP A 261 6.55 3.81 -15.17
C TRP A 261 7.10 3.98 -13.74
N CYS A 262 7.54 2.92 -13.08
CA CYS A 262 8.09 2.97 -11.72
C CYS A 262 9.35 3.83 -11.58
N ARG A 263 10.15 3.99 -12.64
CA ARG A 263 11.40 4.77 -12.60
C ARG A 263 11.21 6.20 -12.11
N GLN A 264 10.03 6.79 -12.33
CA GLN A 264 9.73 8.16 -11.88
C GLN A 264 9.68 8.30 -10.34
N PHE A 265 9.48 7.20 -9.60
CA PHE A 265 9.39 7.21 -8.14
C PHE A 265 10.74 7.02 -7.45
N TYR A 266 11.79 6.79 -8.23
CA TYR A 266 13.17 6.70 -7.72
C TYR A 266 13.97 7.92 -8.13
N THR A 267 14.92 8.30 -7.28
CA THR A 267 15.95 9.26 -7.67
C THR A 267 16.82 8.67 -8.77
N ALA A 268 17.12 9.49 -9.79
CA ALA A 268 18.12 9.17 -10.80
C ALA A 268 19.51 8.97 -10.19
#